data_AF-A0A2V6M5Z6-F1
#
_entry.id   AF-A0A2V6M5Z6-F1
#
_cell.length_a   1.000
_cell.length_b   1.000
_cell.length_c   1.000
_cell.angle_alpha   90.00
_cell.angle_beta   90.00
_cell.angle_gamma   90.00
#
_symmetry.space_group_name_H-M   'P 1'
#
loop_
_entity.id
_entity.type
_entity.pdbx_description
1 polymer ?
#
loop_
_entity_poly.entity_id
_entity_poly.type
_entity_poly.pdbx_seq_one_letter_code
_entity_poly.pdbx_strand_id
1 'polypeptide(L)'
;MDPSWYLRKYDDGGIFGPLPFDQLSRWASKARVAPRDLVSSDQETWMKAPMLSELGMDWLVEVTSERYYGPTTLGAINEFVRLGEVTPENFVINTCDGSRRKIQEITPFFPNQIEEGDALVEQTPAATGMSIKFEERIRDLERSLGEERRALHEAEARYRELEQRYQELLAASPAQS
;
A
#
# COMPACT_ATOMS: atom_id res chain seq x y z
N MET A 1 -18.50 -5.18 32.59
CA MET A 1 -18.86 -5.34 31.18
C MET A 1 -17.71 -4.74 30.41
N ASP A 2 -16.99 -5.54 29.65
CA ASP A 2 -15.95 -5.00 28.77
C ASP A 2 -16.63 -4.16 27.68
N PRO A 3 -16.04 -3.02 27.27
CA PRO A 3 -16.62 -2.17 26.25
C PRO A 3 -16.81 -2.96 24.95
N SER A 4 -18.02 -2.90 24.40
CA SER A 4 -18.34 -3.50 23.11
C SER A 4 -17.96 -2.53 22.00
N TRP A 5 -17.24 -3.03 21.01
CA TRP A 5 -16.83 -2.25 19.85
C TRP A 5 -17.62 -2.61 18.62
N TYR A 6 -17.74 -1.64 17.73
CA TYR A 6 -18.36 -1.76 16.43
C TYR A 6 -17.38 -1.27 15.37
N LEU A 7 -17.30 -1.99 14.26
CA LEU A 7 -16.52 -1.63 13.09
C LEU A 7 -17.48 -1.33 11.95
N ARG A 8 -17.34 -0.18 11.31
CA ARG A 8 -18.05 0.17 10.10
C ARG A 8 -17.08 0.27 8.93
N LYS A 9 -17.33 -0.53 7.90
CA LYS A 9 -16.51 -0.61 6.71
C LYS A 9 -16.71 0.63 5.83
N TYR A 10 -15.61 1.16 5.31
CA TYR A 10 -15.65 2.36 4.48
C TYR A 10 -16.30 2.11 3.11
N ASP A 11 -16.08 0.94 2.52
CA ASP A 11 -16.43 0.59 1.14
C ASP A 11 -17.93 0.34 0.94
N ASP A 12 -18.55 -0.49 1.79
CA ASP A 12 -19.97 -0.85 1.68
C ASP A 12 -20.83 -0.28 2.83
N GLY A 13 -20.21 0.33 3.84
CA GLY A 13 -20.90 0.85 5.02
C GLY A 13 -21.34 -0.22 6.01
N GLY A 14 -20.98 -1.50 5.81
CA GLY A 14 -21.35 -2.63 6.66
C GLY A 14 -20.84 -2.48 8.09
N ILE A 15 -21.69 -2.78 9.06
CA ILE A 15 -21.40 -2.65 10.50
C ILE A 15 -21.26 -4.04 11.11
N PHE A 16 -20.19 -4.23 11.87
CA PHE A 16 -19.85 -5.45 12.59
C PHE A 16 -19.78 -5.17 14.08
N GLY A 17 -20.39 -6.02 14.89
CA GLY A 17 -20.40 -5.92 16.35
C GLY A 17 -21.77 -6.21 16.97
N PRO A 18 -21.90 -6.13 18.30
CA PRO A 18 -20.85 -5.81 19.26
C PRO A 18 -19.74 -6.87 19.29
N LEU A 19 -18.47 -6.45 19.32
CA LEU A 19 -17.33 -7.36 19.47
C LEU A 19 -16.37 -6.91 20.58
N PRO A 20 -15.66 -7.84 21.25
CA PRO A 20 -14.60 -7.51 22.18
C PRO A 20 -13.47 -6.76 21.49
N PHE A 21 -12.80 -5.86 22.22
CA PHE A 21 -11.67 -5.10 21.65
C PHE A 21 -10.56 -6.00 21.09
N ASP A 22 -10.25 -7.13 21.74
CA ASP A 22 -9.24 -8.08 21.28
C ASP A 22 -9.54 -8.62 19.87
N GLN A 23 -10.82 -8.82 19.55
CA GLN A 23 -11.22 -9.26 18.22
C GLN A 23 -11.02 -8.16 17.17
N LEU A 24 -11.31 -6.90 17.52
CA LEU A 24 -11.06 -5.74 16.66
C LEU A 24 -9.55 -5.59 16.39
N SER A 25 -8.73 -5.71 17.43
CA SER A 25 -7.26 -5.64 17.35
C SER A 25 -6.69 -6.78 16.49
N ARG A 26 -7.21 -8.02 16.65
CA ARG A 26 -6.86 -9.14 15.76
C ARG A 26 -7.24 -8.88 14.31
N TRP A 27 -8.41 -8.28 14.05
CA TRP A 27 -8.81 -7.91 12.69
C TRP A 27 -7.91 -6.82 12.09
N ALA A 28 -7.53 -5.81 12.86
CA ALA A 28 -6.57 -4.80 12.42
C ALA A 28 -5.19 -5.42 12.10
N SER A 29 -4.74 -6.38 12.91
CA SER A 29 -3.49 -7.11 12.70
C SER A 29 -3.52 -8.05 11.48
N LYS A 30 -4.69 -8.56 11.10
CA LYS A 30 -4.87 -9.48 9.95
C LYS A 30 -5.30 -8.77 8.66
N ALA A 31 -4.99 -7.49 8.53
CA ALA A 31 -5.43 -6.67 7.38
C ALA A 31 -6.93 -6.79 7.08
N ARG A 32 -7.79 -6.69 8.11
CA ARG A 32 -9.27 -6.64 7.95
C ARG A 32 -9.90 -5.29 8.33
N VAL A 33 -9.17 -4.43 9.03
CA VAL A 33 -9.55 -3.04 9.35
C VAL A 33 -8.71 -2.07 8.52
N ALA A 34 -9.36 -1.32 7.63
CA ALA A 34 -8.71 -0.35 6.77
C ALA A 34 -8.54 1.00 7.51
N PRO A 35 -7.55 1.84 7.14
CA PRO A 35 -7.34 3.15 7.76
C PRO A 35 -8.55 4.10 7.66
N ARG A 36 -9.46 3.82 6.72
CA ARG A 36 -10.67 4.62 6.45
C ARG A 36 -11.91 4.04 7.12
N ASP A 37 -11.84 2.82 7.63
CA ASP A 37 -12.93 2.23 8.39
C ASP A 37 -13.14 3.04 9.68
N LEU A 38 -14.37 2.97 10.18
CA LEU A 38 -14.77 3.67 11.39
C LEU A 38 -14.96 2.68 12.53
N VAL A 39 -14.60 3.08 13.74
CA VAL A 39 -14.82 2.32 14.96
C VAL A 39 -15.65 3.15 15.94
N SER A 40 -16.45 2.47 16.75
CA SER A 40 -17.33 3.10 17.75
C SER A 40 -17.56 2.16 18.93
N SER A 41 -17.73 2.70 20.13
CA SER A 41 -18.11 1.96 21.34
C SER A 41 -19.59 2.15 21.72
N ASP A 42 -20.28 3.10 21.09
CA ASP A 42 -21.64 3.52 21.39
C ASP A 42 -22.59 3.50 20.17
N GLN A 43 -22.06 3.24 18.96
CA GLN A 43 -22.73 3.36 17.65
C GLN A 43 -23.19 4.79 17.27
N GLU A 44 -22.91 5.78 18.11
CA GLU A 44 -23.28 7.19 17.88
C GLU A 44 -22.04 7.99 17.44
N THR A 45 -20.93 7.82 18.16
CA THR A 45 -19.66 8.46 17.92
C THR A 45 -18.75 7.53 17.12
N TRP A 46 -18.44 7.93 15.89
CA TRP A 46 -17.59 7.16 14.97
C TRP A 46 -16.27 7.87 14.72
N MET A 47 -15.16 7.16 14.89
CA MET A 47 -13.82 7.66 14.65
C MET A 47 -13.09 6.75 13.65
N LYS A 48 -12.13 7.29 12.90
CA LYS A 48 -11.32 6.45 12.01
C LYS A 48 -10.50 5.46 12.82
N ALA A 49 -10.33 4.24 12.31
CA ALA A 49 -9.59 3.20 13.01
C ALA A 49 -8.20 3.65 13.52
N PRO A 50 -7.36 4.39 12.76
CA PRO A 50 -6.07 4.85 13.26
C PRO A 50 -6.12 5.88 14.38
N MET A 51 -7.29 6.48 14.64
CA MET A 51 -7.46 7.40 15.77
C MET A 51 -7.57 6.65 17.10
N LEU A 52 -7.85 5.34 17.08
CA LEU A 52 -7.88 4.49 18.25
C LEU A 52 -6.47 3.91 18.45
N SER A 53 -5.68 4.57 19.31
CA SER A 53 -4.25 4.26 19.52
C SER A 53 -3.96 2.81 19.86
N GLU A 54 -4.90 2.15 20.54
CA GLU A 54 -4.83 0.77 20.99
C GLU A 54 -4.83 -0.23 19.82
N LEU A 55 -5.23 0.20 18.61
CA LEU A 55 -5.12 -0.61 17.39
C LEU A 55 -3.71 -0.63 16.79
N GLY A 56 -2.78 0.21 17.27
CA GLY A 56 -1.37 0.22 16.83
C GLY A 56 -1.19 0.46 15.33
N MET A 57 -2.05 1.29 14.73
CA MET A 57 -2.02 1.61 13.30
C MET A 57 -1.04 2.75 13.03
N ASP A 58 0.25 2.52 13.29
CA ASP A 58 1.28 3.56 13.32
C ASP A 58 2.15 3.62 12.06
N TRP A 59 1.80 2.88 10.99
CA TRP A 59 2.69 2.72 9.83
C TRP A 59 2.06 3.19 8.53
N LEU A 60 2.75 4.06 7.80
CA LEU A 60 2.47 4.38 6.40
C LEU A 60 3.36 3.52 5.51
N VAL A 61 2.77 2.82 4.55
CA VAL A 61 3.46 1.98 3.57
C VAL A 61 3.62 2.73 2.26
N GLU A 62 4.85 2.86 1.79
CA GLU A 62 5.18 3.46 0.50
C GLU A 62 4.96 2.41 -0.61
N VAL A 63 3.82 2.50 -1.30
CA VAL A 63 3.40 1.58 -2.35
C VAL A 63 4.06 1.95 -3.68
N THR A 64 4.16 3.25 -3.95
CA THR A 64 4.97 3.86 -5.01
C THR A 64 5.69 5.08 -4.45
N SER A 65 6.62 5.65 -5.23
CA SER A 65 7.30 6.92 -4.94
C SER A 65 6.35 8.08 -4.61
N GLU A 66 5.08 8.01 -5.03
CA GLU A 66 4.07 9.07 -4.86
C GLU A 66 2.84 8.63 -4.06
N ARG A 67 2.74 7.36 -3.67
CA ARG A 67 1.54 6.79 -3.05
C ARG A 67 1.85 6.07 -1.76
N TYR A 68 1.15 6.49 -0.71
CA TYR A 68 1.20 5.88 0.60
C TYR A 68 -0.14 5.20 0.94
N TYR A 69 -0.06 4.07 1.64
CA TYR A 69 -1.18 3.39 2.26
C TYR A 69 -1.02 3.43 3.78
N GLY A 70 -2.11 3.65 4.52
CA GLY A 70 -2.09 3.66 5.98
C GLY A 70 -2.71 4.94 6.56
N PRO A 71 -2.50 5.24 7.85
CA PRO A 71 -1.70 4.47 8.81
C PRO A 71 -2.29 3.06 9.09
N THR A 72 -1.46 2.04 9.23
CA THR A 72 -1.85 0.62 9.39
C THR A 72 -0.97 -0.11 10.41
N THR A 73 -1.31 -1.36 10.73
CA THR A 73 -0.57 -2.20 11.69
C THR A 73 0.61 -2.91 11.03
N LEU A 74 1.61 -3.29 11.83
CA LEU A 74 2.70 -4.15 11.36
C LEU A 74 2.19 -5.51 10.83
N GLY A 75 1.16 -6.07 11.46
CA GLY A 75 0.53 -7.31 11.00
C GLY A 75 -0.09 -7.16 9.60
N ALA A 76 -0.72 -6.03 9.31
CA ALA A 76 -1.25 -5.76 7.98
C ALA A 76 -0.15 -5.61 6.93
N ILE A 77 0.99 -5.01 7.29
CA ILE A 77 2.17 -4.95 6.40
C ILE A 77 2.64 -6.36 6.04
N ASN A 78 2.69 -7.28 7.01
CA ASN A 78 3.07 -8.67 6.76
C ASN A 78 2.11 -9.36 5.79
N GLU A 79 0.81 -9.11 5.93
CA GLU A 79 -0.20 -9.61 5.00
C GLU A 79 -0.01 -9.05 3.59
N PHE A 80 0.29 -7.75 3.45
CA PHE A 80 0.56 -7.16 2.13
C PHE A 80 1.80 -7.77 1.46
N VAL A 81 2.86 -8.04 2.24
CA VAL A 81 4.04 -8.76 1.73
C VAL A 81 3.67 -10.19 1.32
N ARG A 82 2.90 -10.90 2.17
CA ARG A 82 2.46 -12.28 1.91
C ARG A 82 1.61 -12.39 0.65
N LEU A 83 0.76 -11.39 0.40
CA LEU A 83 -0.09 -11.28 -0.78
C LEU A 83 0.65 -10.74 -2.01
N GLY A 84 1.90 -10.30 -1.85
CA GLY A 84 2.71 -9.73 -2.94
C GLY A 84 2.31 -8.31 -3.36
N GLU A 85 1.53 -7.60 -2.55
CA GLU A 85 1.10 -6.23 -2.83
C GLU A 85 2.23 -5.21 -2.61
N VAL A 86 3.14 -5.54 -1.69
CA VAL A 86 4.39 -4.82 -1.46
C VAL A 86 5.53 -5.82 -1.29
N THR A 87 6.76 -5.36 -1.51
CA THR A 87 7.98 -6.16 -1.36
C THR A 87 8.72 -5.81 -0.08
N PRO A 88 9.58 -6.69 0.44
CA PRO A 88 10.50 -6.39 1.55
C PRO A 88 11.35 -5.11 1.38
N GLU A 89 11.56 -4.71 0.14
CA GLU A 89 12.35 -3.53 -0.25
C GLU A 89 11.56 -2.22 -0.24
N ASN A 90 10.22 -2.29 -0.19
CA ASN A 90 9.38 -1.09 -0.03
C ASN A 90 9.69 -0.41 1.31
N PHE A 91 9.48 0.90 1.34
CA PHE A 91 9.68 1.70 2.54
C PHE A 91 8.39 1.85 3.34
N VAL A 92 8.58 2.09 4.62
CA VAL A 92 7.53 2.38 5.59
C VAL A 92 7.96 3.56 6.45
N ILE A 93 7.00 4.37 6.84
CA ILE A 93 7.19 5.55 7.70
C ILE A 93 6.38 5.32 8.97
N ASN A 94 7.04 5.35 10.12
CA ASN A 94 6.34 5.35 11.40
C ASN A 94 5.73 6.73 11.66
N THR A 95 4.43 6.80 11.92
CA THR A 95 3.71 8.06 12.10
C THR A 95 3.93 8.72 13.45
N CYS A 96 4.48 8.00 14.42
CA CYS A 96 4.79 8.54 15.75
C CYS A 96 6.12 9.32 15.76
N ASP A 97 7.15 8.83 15.06
CA ASP A 97 8.49 9.43 15.07
C ASP A 97 8.99 9.94 13.70
N GLY A 98 8.25 9.66 12.62
CA GLY A 98 8.60 10.04 11.26
C GLY A 98 9.74 9.24 10.63
N SER A 99 10.23 8.19 11.30
CA SER A 99 11.35 7.39 10.80
C SER A 99 10.94 6.57 9.58
N ARG A 100 11.77 6.63 8.53
CA ARG A 100 11.60 5.87 7.30
C ARG A 100 12.56 4.69 7.28
N ARG A 101 12.05 3.48 7.10
CA ARG A 101 12.81 2.22 7.10
C ARG A 101 12.30 1.30 5.99
N LYS A 102 13.09 0.30 5.60
CA LYS A 102 12.58 -0.76 4.71
C LYS A 102 11.69 -1.73 5.50
N ILE A 103 10.71 -2.34 4.84
CA ILE A 103 9.81 -3.31 5.48
C ILE A 103 10.61 -4.45 6.16
N GLN A 104 11.66 -4.94 5.51
CA GLN A 104 12.52 -6.00 6.05
C GLN A 104 13.28 -5.62 7.34
N GLU A 105 13.42 -4.34 7.66
CA GLU A 105 14.14 -3.86 8.85
C GLU A 105 13.26 -3.80 10.09
N ILE A 106 11.94 -3.72 9.92
CA ILE A 106 10.96 -3.61 11.02
C ILE A 106 10.15 -4.88 11.23
N THR A 107 10.16 -5.76 10.24
CA THR A 107 9.40 -6.99 10.24
C THR A 107 10.38 -8.14 10.43
N PRO A 108 10.39 -8.82 11.58
CA PRO A 108 10.92 -10.17 11.60
C PRO A 108 9.96 -10.96 10.70
N PHE A 109 10.47 -11.51 9.61
CA PHE A 109 9.73 -12.46 8.78
C PHE A 109 9.40 -13.67 9.65
N PHE A 110 8.36 -13.56 10.48
CA PHE A 110 7.81 -14.66 11.21
C PHE A 110 6.99 -15.45 10.19
N PRO A 111 7.36 -16.70 9.86
CA PRO A 111 6.42 -17.61 9.23
C PRO A 111 5.37 -17.91 10.31
N ASN A 112 4.36 -17.04 10.45
CA ASN A 112 3.39 -17.27 11.51
C ASN A 112 2.52 -18.45 11.09
N GLN A 113 2.50 -19.42 11.99
CA GLN A 113 1.85 -20.71 11.86
C GLN A 113 0.41 -20.50 11.42
N ILE A 114 -0.04 -21.37 10.51
CA ILE A 114 -1.44 -21.51 10.18
C ILE A 114 -2.15 -21.87 11.49
N GLU A 115 -2.74 -20.88 12.17
CA GLU A 115 -3.71 -21.16 13.22
C GLU A 115 -5.00 -21.63 12.53
N GLU A 116 -5.01 -22.93 12.17
CA GLU A 116 -6.23 -23.70 11.97
C GLU A 116 -6.96 -23.77 13.31
N GLY A 117 -7.87 -22.83 13.54
CA GLY A 117 -8.61 -22.83 14.80
C GLY A 117 -9.43 -21.59 15.05
N ASP A 118 -10.33 -21.23 14.13
CA ASP A 118 -11.54 -20.48 14.55
C ASP A 118 -12.70 -20.79 13.60
N ALA A 119 -13.15 -22.04 13.67
CA ALA A 119 -14.41 -22.50 13.10
C ALA A 119 -15.52 -22.25 14.13
N LEU A 120 -15.80 -20.98 14.44
CA LEU A 120 -17.05 -20.56 15.06
C LEU A 120 -17.60 -19.39 14.26
N VAL A 121 -18.80 -19.60 13.73
CA VAL A 121 -19.51 -18.74 12.79
C VAL A 121 -19.81 -17.39 13.43
N GLU A 122 -19.08 -16.35 13.06
CA GLU A 122 -19.47 -14.96 13.27
C GLU A 122 -18.99 -14.12 12.11
N GLN A 123 -19.80 -13.13 11.73
CA GLN A 123 -19.66 -12.28 10.55
C GLN A 123 -18.27 -11.63 10.50
N THR A 124 -17.29 -12.29 9.88
CA THR A 124 -15.99 -11.69 9.64
C THR A 124 -16.12 -10.75 8.46
N PRO A 125 -15.59 -9.51 8.54
CA PRO A 125 -15.41 -8.67 7.38
C PRO A 125 -14.68 -9.49 6.33
N ALA A 126 -15.23 -9.54 5.11
CA ALA A 126 -14.66 -10.33 4.04
C ALA A 126 -13.17 -9.99 3.92
N ALA A 127 -12.30 -11.02 3.97
CA ALA A 127 -10.86 -10.85 3.75
C ALA A 127 -10.56 -10.24 2.37
N THR A 128 -11.55 -10.27 1.47
CA THR A 128 -11.53 -9.73 0.11
C THR A 128 -11.47 -8.20 0.02
N GLY A 129 -11.52 -7.48 1.15
CA GLY A 129 -11.65 -6.01 1.17
C GLY A 129 -10.34 -5.20 1.12
N MET A 130 -9.17 -5.84 1.24
CA MET A 130 -7.88 -5.14 1.12
C MET A 130 -7.10 -5.69 -0.05
N SER A 131 -7.41 -5.20 -1.24
CA SER A 131 -6.38 -5.03 -2.24
C SER A 131 -5.95 -3.58 -2.19
N ILE A 132 -4.65 -3.30 -2.02
CA ILE A 132 -4.07 -2.00 -2.36
C ILE A 132 -4.27 -1.83 -3.87
N LYS A 133 -5.50 -1.44 -4.25
CA LYS A 133 -6.14 -1.56 -5.56
C LYS A 133 -5.16 -1.75 -6.70
N PHE A 134 -4.89 -3.02 -7.01
CA PHE A 134 -3.94 -3.41 -8.05
C PHE A 134 -4.39 -2.91 -9.44
N GLU A 135 -5.69 -2.70 -9.65
CA GLU A 135 -6.24 -2.17 -10.90
C GLU A 135 -5.84 -0.71 -11.16
N GLU A 136 -5.78 0.12 -10.11
CA GLU A 136 -5.24 1.49 -10.23
C GLU A 136 -3.74 1.43 -10.51
N ARG A 137 -3.01 0.51 -9.86
CA ARG A 137 -1.57 0.31 -10.06
C ARG A 137 -1.24 -0.16 -11.48
N ILE A 138 -2.00 -1.10 -12.04
CA ILE A 138 -1.84 -1.56 -13.42
C ILE A 138 -2.06 -0.38 -14.36
N ARG A 139 -3.16 0.38 -14.18
CA ARG A 139 -3.48 1.51 -15.05
C ARG A 139 -2.43 2.61 -15.01
N ASP A 140 -1.88 2.91 -13.83
CA ASP A 140 -0.83 3.92 -13.68
C ASP A 140 0.52 3.44 -14.25
N LEU A 141 0.88 2.16 -14.05
CA LEU A 141 2.07 1.56 -14.67
C LEU A 141 1.97 1.54 -16.19
N GLU A 142 0.81 1.19 -16.74
CA GLU A 142 0.56 1.22 -18.19
C GLU A 142 0.68 2.64 -18.76
N ARG A 143 0.17 3.64 -18.04
CA ARG A 143 0.31 5.06 -18.43
C ARG A 143 1.78 5.46 -18.45
N SER A 144 2.50 5.20 -17.36
CA SER A 144 3.91 5.58 -17.21
C SER A 144 4.81 4.87 -18.23
N LEU A 145 4.57 3.57 -18.47
CA LEU A 145 5.28 2.81 -19.51
C LEU A 145 5.01 3.38 -20.92
N GLY A 146 3.79 3.83 -21.19
CA GLY A 146 3.44 4.48 -22.45
C GLY A 146 4.14 5.83 -22.65
N GLU A 147 4.25 6.63 -21.59
CA GLU A 147 4.99 7.90 -21.60
C GLU A 147 6.47 7.68 -21.85
N GLU A 148 7.09 6.72 -21.16
CA GLU A 148 8.52 6.41 -21.30
C GLU A 148 8.86 5.92 -22.72
N ARG A 149 8.00 5.07 -23.29
CA ARG A 149 8.15 4.61 -24.69
C ARG A 149 8.08 5.76 -25.70
N ARG A 150 7.18 6.73 -25.47
CA ARG A 150 7.10 7.92 -26.34
C ARG A 150 8.35 8.79 -26.22
N ALA A 151 8.79 9.06 -24.99
CA ALA A 151 10.01 9.83 -24.73
C ALA A 151 11.24 9.18 -25.37
N LEU A 152 11.36 7.84 -25.27
CA LEU A 152 12.43 7.09 -25.92
C LEU A 152 12.39 7.24 -27.45
N HIS A 153 11.22 7.09 -28.07
CA HIS A 153 11.06 7.26 -29.51
C HIS A 153 11.40 8.69 -29.98
N GLU A 154 11.00 9.72 -29.24
CA GLU A 154 11.36 11.11 -29.54
C GLU A 154 12.87 11.35 -29.41
N ALA A 155 13.49 10.80 -28.37
CA ALA A 155 14.93 10.89 -28.17
C ALA A 155 15.70 10.18 -29.29
N GLU A 156 15.28 8.98 -29.69
CA GLU A 156 15.87 8.24 -30.80
C GLU A 156 15.75 9.00 -32.13
N ALA A 157 14.62 9.65 -32.39
CA ALA A 157 14.42 10.45 -33.60
C ALA A 157 15.37 11.66 -33.62
N ARG A 158 15.45 12.40 -32.51
CA ARG A 158 16.40 13.51 -32.36
C ARG A 158 17.85 13.06 -32.51
N TYR A 159 18.19 11.90 -31.96
CA TYR A 159 19.54 11.34 -32.08
C TYR A 159 19.88 11.05 -33.54
N ARG A 160 18.98 10.42 -34.30
CA ARG A 160 19.18 10.16 -35.74
C ARG A 160 19.34 11.44 -36.56
N GLU A 161 18.55 12.47 -36.27
CA GLU A 161 18.66 13.77 -36.94
C GLU A 161 20.01 14.44 -36.65
N LEU A 162 20.45 14.40 -35.38
CA LEU A 162 21.74 14.94 -34.97
C LEU A 162 22.92 14.17 -35.61
N GLU A 163 22.81 12.85 -35.69
CA GLU A 163 23.79 11.98 -36.34
C GLU A 163 23.90 12.27 -37.85
N GLN A 164 22.78 12.45 -38.55
CA GLN A 164 22.78 12.86 -39.96
C GLN A 164 23.48 14.20 -40.15
N ARG A 165 23.13 15.20 -39.35
CA ARG A 165 23.73 16.54 -39.43
C ARG A 165 25.23 16.52 -39.11
N TYR A 166 25.65 15.66 -38.18
CA TYR A 166 27.06 15.46 -37.86
C TYR A 166 27.82 14.83 -39.05
N GLN A 167 27.25 13.82 -39.71
CA GLN A 167 27.83 13.21 -40.91
C GLN A 167 27.93 14.20 -42.07
N GLU A 168 26.91 15.04 -42.28
CA GLU A 168 26.95 16.10 -43.28
C GLU A 168 28.07 17.11 -43.00
N LEU A 169 28.26 17.51 -41.74
CA LEU A 169 29.35 18.41 -41.34
C LEU A 169 30.73 17.79 -41.54
N LEU A 170 30.89 16.50 -41.23
CA LEU A 170 32.13 15.76 -41.50
C LEU A 170 32.43 15.70 -43.00
N ALA A 171 31.42 15.43 -43.83
CA ALA A 171 31.56 15.38 -45.28
C ALA A 171 31.82 16.75 -45.91
N ALA A 172 31.28 17.83 -45.32
CA ALA A 172 31.45 19.20 -45.79
C ALA A 172 32.73 19.89 -45.29
N SER A 173 33.52 19.24 -44.43
CA SER A 173 34.81 19.77 -43.96
C SER A 173 35.90 19.45 -45.00
N PRO A 174 36.38 20.43 -45.79
CA PRO A 174 37.51 20.17 -46.67
C PRO A 174 38.75 19.90 -45.82
N ALA A 175 39.50 18.85 -46.16
CA ALA A 175 40.82 18.64 -45.61
C ALA A 175 41.65 19.91 -45.85
N GLN A 176 41.89 20.69 -44.79
CA GLN A 176 42.80 21.82 -44.85
C GLN A 176 44.19 21.23 -45.15
N SER A 177 44.66 21.44 -46.38
CA SER A 177 46.02 21.20 -46.85
C SER A 177 46.43 22.39 -47.71
#